data_AF-A0A356ED96-F1
#
_entry.id   AF-A0A356ED96-F1
#
_cell.length_a   1.000
_cell.length_b   1.000
_cell.length_c   1.000
_cell.angle_alpha   90.00
_cell.angle_beta   90.00
_cell.angle_gamma   90.00
#
_symmetry.space_group_name_H-M   'P 1'
#
loop_
_entity.id
_entity.type
_entity.pdbx_description
1 polymer ?
#
loop_
_entity_poly.entity_id
_entity_poly.type
_entity_poly.pdbx_seq_one_letter_code
_entity_poly.pdbx_strand_id
1 'polypeptide(L)'
;MALAVGFFDGHGALEGRLSLGNANQTYFVAQLQAGWNWFFGEQYWHMAKGPYAGAAVRYWDLVQVHSGVQSHNLAGLVDLGWWFDFGQWFIDVRLSQVLAVAGFSSLPHALPGFAFLFSPLPGISPWLPIGLIQVGLWL
;
A
#
# COMPACT_ATOMS: atom_id res chain seq x y z
N MET A 1 4.10 7.45 -11.46
CA MET A 1 4.32 8.49 -10.44
C MET A 1 3.53 8.11 -9.19
N ALA A 2 4.10 8.27 -8.00
CA ALA A 2 3.40 8.03 -6.74
C ALA A 2 3.61 9.24 -5.81
N LEU A 3 2.54 9.66 -5.15
CA LEU A 3 2.52 10.69 -4.13
C LEU A 3 2.05 10.05 -2.82
N ALA A 4 2.79 10.28 -1.74
CA ALA A 4 2.39 9.88 -0.39
C ALA A 4 2.27 11.14 0.46
N VAL A 5 1.19 11.23 1.21
CA VAL A 5 0.94 12.28 2.20
C VAL A 5 0.59 11.61 3.52
N GLY A 6 0.98 12.21 4.62
CA GLY A 6 0.66 11.66 5.92
C GLY A 6 0.58 12.73 6.99
N PHE A 7 -0.22 12.43 8.00
CA PHE A 7 -0.32 13.21 9.22
C PHE A 7 0.14 12.34 10.39
N PHE A 8 0.91 12.91 11.30
CA PHE A 8 1.50 12.20 12.43
C PHE A 8 1.05 12.83 13.74
N ASP A 9 0.52 12.01 14.64
CA ASP A 9 0.13 12.39 16.00
C ASP A 9 0.74 11.40 16.99
N GLY A 10 1.95 11.73 17.47
CA GLY A 10 2.71 11.04 18.53
C GLY A 10 2.90 9.53 18.39
N HIS A 11 1.82 8.78 18.57
CA HIS A 11 1.74 7.32 18.50
C HIS A 11 1.10 6.78 17.22
N GLY A 12 0.46 7.65 16.42
CA GLY A 12 -0.25 7.27 15.20
C GLY A 12 0.22 8.06 13.98
N ALA A 13 0.16 7.43 12.81
CA ALA A 13 0.27 8.13 11.53
C ALA A 13 -0.87 7.74 10.60
N LEU A 14 -1.60 8.74 10.10
CA LEU A 14 -2.50 8.56 8.96
C LEU A 14 -1.69 8.74 7.68
N GLU A 15 -1.90 7.85 6.72
CA GLU A 15 -1.18 7.86 5.45
C GLU A 15 -2.16 7.72 4.29
N GLY A 16 -2.00 8.59 3.30
CA GLY A 16 -2.65 8.50 2.00
C GLY A 16 -1.61 8.36 0.90
N ARG A 17 -1.81 7.43 -0.03
CA ARG A 17 -0.97 7.30 -1.23
C ARG A 17 -1.82 7.31 -2.48
N LEU A 18 -1.39 8.07 -3.47
CA LEU A 18 -1.95 8.07 -4.81
C LEU A 18 -0.86 7.68 -5.79
N SER A 19 -1.11 6.71 -6.65
CA SER A 19 -0.16 6.36 -7.72
C SER A 19 -0.87 6.15 -9.05
N LEU A 20 -0.21 6.58 -10.11
CA LEU A 20 -0.69 6.50 -11.48
C LEU A 20 0.48 6.07 -12.37
N GLY A 21 0.28 5.08 -13.23
CA GLY A 21 1.30 4.68 -14.18
C GLY A 21 0.96 3.41 -14.94
N ASN A 22 1.79 3.11 -15.95
CA ASN A 22 1.71 1.84 -16.68
C ASN A 22 2.39 0.74 -15.85
N ALA A 23 1.65 -0.30 -15.48
CA ALA A 23 2.27 -1.48 -14.85
C ALA A 23 3.09 -2.28 -15.86
N ASN A 24 2.65 -2.31 -17.12
CA ASN A 24 3.34 -2.90 -18.26
C ASN A 24 2.79 -2.30 -19.56
N GLN A 25 3.20 -2.82 -20.72
CA GLN A 25 2.73 -2.35 -22.03
C GLN A 25 1.23 -2.56 -22.27
N THR A 26 0.56 -3.38 -21.45
CA THR A 26 -0.86 -3.73 -21.64
C THR A 26 -1.79 -3.12 -20.60
N TYR A 27 -1.28 -2.66 -19.46
CA TYR A 27 -2.10 -2.16 -18.34
C TYR A 27 -1.64 -0.81 -17.83
N PHE A 28 -2.56 0.15 -17.81
CA PHE A 28 -2.47 1.35 -16.99
C PHE A 28 -3.11 1.08 -15.63
N VAL A 29 -2.54 1.65 -14.59
CA VAL A 29 -2.96 1.42 -13.21
C VAL A 29 -3.08 2.74 -12.46
N ALA A 30 -4.27 2.96 -11.89
CA ALA A 30 -4.52 4.01 -10.92
C ALA A 30 -4.74 3.38 -9.54
N GLN A 31 -4.02 3.84 -8.52
CA GLN A 31 -4.11 3.29 -7.17
C GLN A 31 -4.28 4.40 -6.15
N LEU A 32 -5.18 4.15 -5.20
CA LEU A 32 -5.37 4.96 -4.01
C LEU A 32 -5.22 4.05 -2.79
N GLN A 33 -4.46 4.47 -1.80
CA GLN A 33 -4.33 3.79 -0.52
C GLN A 33 -4.58 4.77 0.61
N ALA A 34 -5.32 4.35 1.62
CA ALA A 34 -5.44 5.05 2.88
C ALA A 34 -5.18 4.06 4.01
N GLY A 35 -4.42 4.46 5.01
CA GLY A 35 -4.08 3.60 6.13
C GLY A 35 -3.69 4.35 7.38
N TRP A 36 -3.56 3.58 8.45
CA TRP A 36 -3.13 4.05 9.74
C TRP A 36 -2.01 3.16 10.28
N ASN A 37 -0.98 3.78 10.82
CA ASN A 37 0.18 3.14 11.41
C ASN A 37 0.26 3.48 12.90
N TRP A 38 0.41 2.47 13.75
CA TRP A 38 0.62 2.57 15.18
C TRP A 38 2.08 2.29 15.53
N PHE A 39 2.76 3.25 16.16
CA PHE A 39 4.18 3.15 16.48
C PHE A 39 4.38 2.56 17.87
N PHE A 40 5.28 1.58 17.97
CA PHE A 40 5.68 0.97 19.22
C PHE A 40 6.99 1.61 19.70
N GLY A 41 6.92 2.47 20.71
CA GLY A 41 8.09 3.11 21.32
C GLY A 41 7.81 4.52 21.83
N GLU A 42 8.63 4.99 22.77
CA GLU A 42 8.56 6.36 23.27
C GLU A 42 9.20 7.33 22.27
N GLN A 43 8.50 8.42 22.02
CA GLN A 43 8.93 9.49 21.14
C GLN A 43 9.98 10.35 21.85
N TYR A 44 11.26 9.94 21.80
CA TYR A 44 12.35 10.71 22.38
C TYR A 44 12.66 11.95 21.53
N TRP A 45 12.27 13.09 22.07
CA TRP A 45 12.50 14.52 21.80
C TRP A 45 13.41 14.99 20.62
N HIS A 46 14.39 14.23 20.12
CA HIS A 46 15.18 14.59 18.91
C HIS A 46 15.51 13.43 17.96
N MET A 47 15.16 12.19 18.29
CA MET A 47 15.29 11.01 17.41
C MET A 47 14.23 10.00 17.83
N ALA A 48 13.13 9.95 17.12
CA ALA A 48 12.22 8.82 17.26
C ALA A 48 11.45 8.69 15.97
N LYS A 49 11.72 7.60 15.22
CA LYS A 49 10.70 6.56 15.00
C LYS A 49 11.39 5.19 14.95
N GLY A 50 10.59 4.16 15.16
CA GLY A 50 11.01 2.78 15.37
C GLY A 50 10.01 1.83 14.73
N PRO A 51 9.78 0.64 15.34
CA PRO A 51 8.85 -0.33 14.79
C PRO A 51 7.41 0.18 14.86
N TYR A 52 6.60 -0.18 13.86
CA TYR A 52 5.17 0.09 13.85
C TYR A 52 4.40 -1.07 13.21
N ALA A 53 3.10 -1.13 13.50
CA ALA A 53 2.14 -1.96 12.79
C ALA A 53 1.06 -1.06 12.19
N GLY A 54 0.64 -1.38 10.98
CA GLY A 54 -0.36 -0.59 10.26
C GLY A 54 -1.45 -1.45 9.65
N ALA A 55 -2.57 -0.82 9.35
CA ALA A 55 -3.62 -1.37 8.53
C ALA A 55 -3.99 -0.35 7.46
N ALA A 56 -4.23 -0.84 6.25
CA ALA A 56 -4.58 0.01 5.13
C ALA A 56 -5.65 -0.64 4.25
N VAL A 57 -6.36 0.21 3.53
CA VAL A 57 -7.21 -0.18 2.42
C VAL A 57 -6.60 0.39 1.15
N ARG A 58 -6.42 -0.46 0.14
CA ARG A 58 -5.95 -0.06 -1.18
C ARG A 58 -7.03 -0.33 -2.21
N TYR A 59 -7.39 0.71 -2.95
CA TYR A 59 -8.15 0.62 -4.17
C TYR A 59 -7.20 0.71 -5.36
N TRP A 60 -7.41 -0.12 -6.39
CA TRP A 60 -6.77 0.09 -7.68
C TRP A 60 -7.68 -0.25 -8.86
N ASP A 61 -7.53 0.54 -9.92
CA ASP A 61 -8.19 0.39 -11.20
C ASP A 61 -7.16 -0.02 -12.24
N LEU A 62 -7.36 -1.19 -12.85
CA LEU A 62 -6.56 -1.72 -13.94
C LEU A 62 -7.30 -1.48 -15.25
N VAL A 63 -6.73 -0.66 -16.13
CA VAL A 63 -7.26 -0.41 -17.47
C VAL A 63 -6.38 -1.13 -18.48
N GLN A 64 -6.94 -2.11 -19.19
CA GLN A 64 -6.23 -2.76 -20.28
C GLN A 64 -6.21 -1.83 -21.50
N VAL A 65 -5.01 -1.40 -21.90
CA VAL A 65 -4.79 -0.35 -22.91
C VAL A 65 -5.39 -0.71 -24.28
N HIS A 66 -5.40 -2.00 -24.64
CA HIS A 66 -5.82 -2.45 -25.97
C HIS A 66 -7.32 -2.76 -26.08
N SER A 67 -7.91 -3.33 -25.03
CA SER A 67 -9.31 -3.76 -25.04
C SER A 67 -10.25 -2.77 -24.37
N GLY A 68 -9.72 -1.82 -23.60
CA GLY A 68 -10.49 -0.90 -22.77
C GLY A 68 -11.17 -1.57 -21.58
N VAL A 69 -10.91 -2.86 -21.32
CA VAL A 69 -11.47 -3.57 -20.16
C VAL A 69 -10.89 -2.97 -18.88
N GLN A 70 -11.77 -2.63 -17.95
CA GLN A 70 -11.42 -2.06 -16.66
C GLN A 70 -11.65 -3.09 -15.56
N SER A 71 -10.80 -3.10 -14.55
CA SER A 71 -10.93 -3.97 -13.38
C SER A 71 -10.64 -3.19 -12.11
N HIS A 72 -11.67 -3.04 -11.30
CA HIS A 72 -11.65 -2.35 -10.02
C HIS A 72 -11.38 -3.35 -8.91
N ASN A 73 -10.44 -3.03 -8.03
CA ASN A 73 -10.04 -3.90 -6.96
C ASN A 73 -9.94 -3.12 -5.66
N LEU A 74 -10.38 -3.74 -4.56
CA LEU A 74 -10.29 -3.22 -3.22
C LEU A 74 -9.63 -4.27 -2.34
N ALA A 75 -8.57 -3.90 -1.63
CA ALA A 75 -7.88 -4.81 -0.73
C ALA A 75 -7.70 -4.26 0.66
N GLY A 76 -7.79 -5.15 1.64
CA GLY A 76 -7.31 -4.94 3.00
C GLY A 76 -5.87 -5.39 3.13
N LEU A 77 -5.04 -4.55 3.75
CA LEU A 77 -3.62 -4.79 3.97
C LEU A 77 -3.28 -4.58 5.44
N VAL A 78 -2.28 -5.32 5.89
CA VAL A 78 -1.58 -5.07 7.14
C VAL A 78 -0.10 -4.86 6.86
N ASP A 79 0.48 -3.91 7.58
CA ASP A 79 1.86 -3.51 7.42
C ASP A 79 2.61 -3.72 8.74
N LEU A 80 3.86 -4.16 8.65
CA LEU A 80 4.84 -4.09 9.73
C LEU A 80 6.04 -3.33 9.20
N GLY A 81 6.49 -2.30 9.89
CA GLY A 81 7.58 -1.49 9.38
C GLY A 81 8.46 -0.91 10.46
N TRP A 82 9.51 -0.25 10.00
CA TRP A 82 10.46 0.49 10.80
C TRP A 82 10.70 1.84 10.14
N TRP A 83 10.47 2.90 10.88
CA TRP A 83 10.64 4.26 10.40
C TRP A 83 11.91 4.86 10.98
N PHE A 84 12.69 5.54 10.15
CA PHE A 84 13.91 6.23 10.51
C PHE A 84 13.71 7.72 10.21
N ASP A 85 13.82 8.56 11.24
CA ASP A 85 13.65 10.00 11.13
C ASP A 85 14.99 10.71 11.24
N PHE A 86 15.25 11.64 10.32
CA PHE A 86 16.50 12.38 10.21
C PHE A 86 16.24 13.90 10.15
N GLY A 87 15.16 14.36 10.78
CA GLY A 87 14.83 15.76 10.94
C GLY A 87 14.01 16.30 9.76
N GLN A 88 14.62 16.59 8.61
CA GLN A 88 13.89 17.08 7.43
C GLN A 88 13.43 15.95 6.51
N TRP A 89 14.09 14.80 6.55
CA TRP A 89 13.79 13.64 5.73
C TRP A 89 13.60 12.40 6.59
N PHE A 90 12.94 11.40 6.02
CA PHE A 90 12.73 10.12 6.66
C PHE A 90 12.90 8.96 5.67
N ILE A 91 13.19 7.79 6.23
CA ILE A 91 13.18 6.50 5.51
C ILE A 91 12.19 5.59 6.23
N ASP A 92 11.26 4.99 5.50
CA ASP A 92 10.33 3.99 6.00
C ASP A 92 10.58 2.66 5.29
N VAL A 93 10.95 1.63 6.05
CA VAL A 93 11.13 0.27 5.56
C VAL A 93 9.96 -0.56 6.06
N ARG A 94 9.16 -1.13 5.17
CA ARG A 94 7.95 -1.87 5.55
C ARG A 94 7.77 -3.18 4.80
N LEU A 95 7.15 -4.12 5.48
CA LEU A 95 6.57 -5.33 4.94
C LEU A 95 5.05 -5.13 4.88
N SER A 96 4.49 -5.27 3.68
CA SER A 96 3.06 -5.14 3.43
C SER A 96 2.47 -6.48 3.02
N GLN A 97 1.43 -6.90 3.72
CA GLN A 97 0.71 -8.14 3.45
C GLN A 97 -0.70 -7.81 3.00
N VAL A 98 -1.05 -8.19 1.76
CA VAL A 98 -2.45 -8.21 1.33
C VAL A 98 -3.15 -9.36 2.06
N LEU A 99 -4.32 -9.10 2.63
CA LEU A 99 -5.11 -10.13 3.30
C LEU A 99 -6.19 -10.65 2.37
N ALA A 100 -7.00 -9.73 1.84
CA ALA A 100 -8.12 -10.05 0.98
C ALA A 100 -8.28 -9.00 -0.12
N VAL A 101 -8.79 -9.43 -1.27
CA VAL A 101 -9.09 -8.61 -2.43
C VAL A 101 -10.51 -8.90 -2.88
N ALA A 102 -11.32 -7.85 -3.03
CA ALA A 102 -12.59 -7.87 -3.74
C ALA A 102 -12.40 -7.18 -5.09
N GLY A 103 -12.86 -7.81 -6.17
CA GLY A 103 -12.63 -7.35 -7.55
C GLY A 103 -13.90 -7.32 -8.39
N PHE A 104 -13.99 -6.34 -9.28
CA PHE A 104 -15.07 -6.15 -10.25
C PHE A 104 -14.47 -5.87 -11.61
N SER A 105 -15.09 -6.35 -12.68
CA SER A 105 -14.62 -6.13 -14.06
C SER A 105 -15.73 -5.55 -14.92
N SER A 106 -15.36 -4.72 -15.88
CA SER A 106 -16.28 -4.15 -16.88
C SER A 106 -16.66 -5.14 -17.98
N LEU A 107 -16.05 -6.34 -18.01
CA LEU A 107 -16.36 -7.36 -19.01
C LEU A 107 -17.80 -7.87 -18.81
N PRO A 108 -18.63 -7.97 -19.88
CA PRO A 108 -19.95 -8.57 -19.78
C PRO A 108 -19.89 -9.98 -19.19
N HIS A 109 -20.78 -10.26 -18.24
CA HIS A 109 -20.87 -11.54 -17.52
C HIS A 109 -19.68 -11.88 -16.61
N ALA A 110 -18.72 -10.97 -16.39
CA ALA A 110 -17.74 -11.14 -15.33
C ALA A 110 -18.43 -10.95 -13.97
N LEU A 111 -18.38 -12.00 -13.14
CA LEU A 111 -18.89 -11.93 -11.77
C LEU A 111 -17.87 -11.23 -10.87
N PRO A 112 -18.32 -10.49 -9.84
CA PRO A 112 -17.45 -10.03 -8.78
C PRO A 112 -16.70 -11.19 -8.14
N GLY A 113 -15.43 -10.97 -7.84
CA GLY A 113 -14.55 -11.94 -7.21
C GLY A 113 -14.16 -11.52 -5.79
N PHE A 114 -13.93 -12.50 -4.93
CA PHE A 114 -13.29 -12.31 -3.63
C PHE A 114 -12.24 -13.39 -3.43
N ALA A 115 -11.05 -13.01 -2.98
CA ALA A 115 -9.98 -13.94 -2.70
C ALA A 115 -9.12 -13.46 -1.53
N PHE A 116 -8.65 -14.41 -0.72
CA PHE A 116 -7.53 -14.16 0.18
C PHE A 116 -6.23 -14.25 -0.61
N LEU A 117 -5.36 -13.24 -0.49
CA LEU A 117 -4.13 -13.13 -1.26
C LEU A 117 -2.93 -12.92 -0.34
N PHE A 118 -2.50 -13.99 0.33
CA PHE A 118 -1.37 -13.94 1.26
C PHE A 118 0.01 -13.91 0.57
N SER A 119 0.05 -14.00 -0.76
CA SER A 119 1.28 -13.95 -1.53
C SER A 119 1.00 -13.36 -2.92
N PRO A 120 1.84 -12.44 -3.43
CA PRO A 120 1.78 -12.02 -4.82
C PRO A 120 2.22 -13.13 -5.78
N LEU A 121 2.91 -14.17 -5.27
CA LEU A 121 3.42 -15.31 -6.02
C LEU A 121 2.97 -16.62 -5.34
N PRO A 122 1.66 -16.91 -5.32
CA PRO A 122 1.11 -18.04 -4.57
C PRO A 122 1.63 -19.41 -5.05
N GLY A 123 2.10 -19.48 -6.31
CA GLY A 123 2.74 -20.69 -6.86
C GLY A 123 4.15 -20.96 -6.33
N ILE A 124 4.81 -19.96 -5.70
CA ILE A 124 6.15 -20.10 -5.10
C ILE A 124 6.05 -20.25 -3.59
N SER A 125 5.28 -19.37 -2.94
CA SER A 125 5.03 -19.43 -1.50
C SER A 125 3.58 -19.05 -1.21
N PRO A 126 2.88 -19.76 -0.31
CA PRO A 126 1.54 -19.38 0.13
C PRO A 126 1.52 -18.09 0.96
N TRP A 127 2.63 -17.76 1.64
CA TRP A 127 2.76 -16.56 2.48
C TRP A 127 4.02 -15.80 2.05
N LEU A 128 3.85 -14.63 1.43
CA LEU A 128 4.96 -13.81 0.98
C LEU A 128 4.57 -12.32 1.04
N PRO A 129 4.98 -11.61 2.09
CA PRO A 129 4.76 -10.17 2.16
C PRO A 129 5.63 -9.44 1.14
N ILE A 130 5.22 -8.24 0.76
CA ILE A 130 5.97 -7.36 -0.14
C ILE A 130 6.81 -6.39 0.70
N GLY A 131 8.11 -6.38 0.49
CA GLY A 131 9.01 -5.36 1.04
C GLY A 131 8.94 -4.06 0.26
N LEU A 132 8.84 -2.94 0.97
CA LEU A 132 8.82 -1.58 0.42
C LEU A 132 9.81 -0.71 1.21
N ILE A 133 10.49 0.17 0.48
CA ILE A 133 11.31 1.23 1.06
C ILE A 133 10.77 2.55 0.52
N GLN A 134 10.43 3.47 1.42
CA GLN A 134 9.95 4.80 1.10
C GLN A 134 10.94 5.83 1.66
N VAL A 135 11.22 6.86 0.87
CA VAL A 135 11.98 8.03 1.29
C VAL A 135 11.04 9.23 1.19
N GLY A 136 10.98 10.06 2.22
CA GLY A 136 10.11 11.22 2.23
C GLY A 136 10.72 12.44 2.91
N LEU A 137 10.02 13.57 2.79
CA LEU A 137 10.40 14.87 3.32
C LEU A 137 9.28 15.37 4.23
N TRP A 138 9.64 15.98 5.35
CA TRP A 138 8.70 16.74 6.18
C TRP A 138 8.40 18.09 5.53
N LEU A 139 7.11 18.43 5.44
CA LEU A 139 6.62 19.72 4.94
C LEU A 139 6.30 20.67 6.09
#